data_AF-A0A1X7SNA7-F1
#
_entry.id   AF-A0A1X7SNA7-F1
#
_cell.length_a   1.000
_cell.length_b   1.000
_cell.length_c   1.000
_cell.angle_alpha   90.00
_cell.angle_beta   90.00
_cell.angle_gamma   90.00
#
_symmetry.space_group_name_H-M   'P 1'
#
loop_
_entity.id
_entity.type
_entity.pdbx_description
1 polymer ?
#
loop_
_entity_poly.entity_id
_entity_poly.type
_entity_poly.pdbx_seq_one_letter_code
_entity_poly.pdbx_strand_id
1 'polypeptide(L)'
;MFETAEDEKEILDMLIGLNKEFSTLMMHVRSGLQMKIKNDPEQLANLIIWLETYMHWNDKLTNASLDETFKIIHPFYDFIDCSLIVDMSEVFLQDFKFGVSKLSIVSELLKYQEKADDLCFSTRVKHLNKALKTIYEEHMQDISKMPMISMKLHNQWHGSKISGLSLLIHNLLPVGHQQSIMKYITILSGCIIIKYSVLGSTADNLKEYTGGKLQFMRLIGIFSLYINDHPVFQEDENMNFTFEQTLLKAVTAGNNEAVEFLLQLETVNINHTNEEGKTALMLACERGHEDIVHSLLSAGANVNIQDNYGWTALMIASKHNFISIIHMLLEAHANPHLKKSNGSSALMIVSYHGNYEVVELLISKGVNYKYQQKDG
;
A
#
# COMPACT_ATOMS: atom_id res chain seq x y z
N MET A 1 -17.30 -38.05 -22.28
CA MET A 1 -17.59 -37.03 -23.31
C MET A 1 -18.52 -36.06 -22.63
N PHE A 2 -17.97 -34.96 -22.09
CA PHE A 2 -18.73 -33.98 -21.32
C PHE A 2 -19.27 -32.92 -22.27
N GLU A 3 -20.53 -32.55 -22.13
CA GLU A 3 -21.15 -31.49 -22.92
C GLU A 3 -20.81 -30.13 -22.26
N THR A 4 -19.63 -29.59 -22.61
CA THR A 4 -19.05 -28.36 -22.05
C THR A 4 -19.99 -27.14 -22.08
N ALA A 5 -20.96 -27.12 -23.00
CA ALA A 5 -21.93 -26.03 -23.13
C ALA A 5 -23.00 -26.00 -22.03
N GLU A 6 -23.36 -27.15 -21.44
CA GLU A 6 -24.40 -27.21 -20.41
C GLU A 6 -23.84 -26.77 -19.04
N ASP A 7 -22.66 -27.27 -18.68
CA ASP A 7 -21.94 -26.85 -17.46
C ASP A 7 -21.55 -25.34 -17.51
N GLU A 8 -21.14 -24.84 -18.67
CA GLU A 8 -20.87 -23.41 -18.90
C GLU A 8 -22.11 -22.55 -18.68
N LYS A 9 -23.24 -22.99 -19.24
CA LYS A 9 -24.52 -22.29 -19.12
C LYS A 9 -25.01 -22.28 -17.69
N GLU A 10 -24.92 -23.40 -16.98
CA GLU A 10 -25.28 -23.48 -15.55
C GLU A 10 -24.41 -22.56 -14.69
N ILE A 11 -23.08 -22.54 -14.91
CA ILE A 11 -22.16 -21.66 -14.16
C ILE A 11 -22.46 -20.19 -14.47
N LEU A 12 -22.72 -19.86 -15.73
CA LEU A 12 -23.11 -18.50 -16.12
C LEU A 12 -24.43 -18.09 -15.45
N ASP A 13 -25.44 -18.96 -15.44
CA ASP A 13 -26.72 -18.71 -14.78
C ASP A 13 -26.55 -18.55 -13.26
N MET A 14 -25.66 -19.33 -12.63
CA MET A 14 -25.30 -19.18 -11.21
C MET A 14 -24.60 -17.85 -10.92
N LEU A 15 -23.65 -17.43 -11.75
CA LEU A 15 -22.95 -16.14 -11.62
C LEU A 15 -23.90 -14.96 -11.81
N ILE A 16 -24.81 -15.03 -12.79
CA ILE A 16 -25.86 -14.04 -13.00
C ILE A 16 -26.79 -13.98 -11.78
N GLY A 17 -27.13 -15.14 -11.22
CA GLY A 17 -27.93 -15.25 -10.00
C GLY A 17 -27.25 -14.57 -8.82
N LEU A 18 -25.99 -14.89 -8.56
CA LEU A 18 -25.17 -14.28 -7.50
C LEU A 18 -25.07 -12.77 -7.67
N ASN A 19 -24.76 -12.27 -8.87
CA ASN A 19 -24.66 -10.83 -9.09
C ASN A 19 -25.99 -10.09 -8.84
N LYS A 20 -27.13 -10.67 -9.23
CA LYS A 20 -28.46 -10.10 -8.95
C LYS A 20 -28.75 -10.07 -7.44
N GLU A 21 -28.42 -11.16 -6.75
CA GLU A 21 -28.60 -11.28 -5.31
C GLU A 21 -27.70 -10.28 -4.57
N PHE A 22 -26.42 -10.19 -4.92
CA PHE A 22 -25.47 -9.22 -4.37
C PHE A 22 -25.91 -7.78 -4.60
N SER A 23 -26.38 -7.46 -5.81
CA SER A 23 -26.89 -6.11 -6.13
C SER A 23 -28.07 -5.74 -5.23
N THR A 24 -28.93 -6.71 -4.90
CA THR A 24 -30.05 -6.51 -3.98
C THR A 24 -29.57 -6.31 -2.54
N LEU A 25 -28.61 -7.12 -2.08
CA LEU A 25 -28.00 -6.98 -0.75
C LEU A 25 -27.28 -5.63 -0.62
N MET A 26 -26.49 -5.21 -1.60
CA MET A 26 -25.80 -3.92 -1.63
C MET A 26 -26.76 -2.73 -1.58
N MET A 27 -27.92 -2.83 -2.24
CA MET A 27 -28.97 -1.82 -2.15
C MET A 27 -29.50 -1.69 -0.72
N HIS A 28 -29.68 -2.81 -0.01
CA HIS A 28 -30.08 -2.82 1.40
C HIS A 28 -28.98 -2.35 2.35
N VAL A 29 -27.72 -2.73 2.13
CA VAL A 29 -26.56 -2.23 2.88
C VAL A 29 -26.48 -0.71 2.79
N ARG A 30 -26.52 -0.17 1.56
CA ARG A 30 -26.47 1.28 1.32
C ARG A 30 -27.65 1.99 1.98
N SER A 31 -28.86 1.45 1.83
CA SER A 31 -30.07 2.01 2.44
C SER A 31 -29.99 1.99 3.97
N GLY A 32 -29.44 0.91 4.56
CA GLY A 32 -29.25 0.76 6.00
C GLY A 32 -28.25 1.77 6.56
N LEU A 33 -27.10 1.95 5.89
CA LEU A 33 -26.11 2.94 6.29
C LEU A 33 -26.66 4.36 6.15
N GLN A 34 -27.34 4.68 5.05
CA GLN A 34 -28.00 5.98 4.87
C GLN A 34 -29.00 6.27 5.99
N MET A 35 -29.81 5.27 6.39
CA MET A 35 -30.76 5.41 7.50
C MET A 35 -30.05 5.65 8.83
N LYS A 36 -28.98 4.90 9.14
CA LYS A 36 -28.21 5.09 10.37
C LYS A 36 -27.56 6.48 10.43
N ILE A 37 -26.92 6.91 9.33
CA ILE A 37 -26.28 8.23 9.23
C ILE A 37 -27.31 9.36 9.34
N LYS A 38 -28.50 9.19 8.77
CA LYS A 38 -29.58 10.18 8.91
C LYS A 38 -30.06 10.33 10.34
N ASN A 39 -30.09 9.23 11.11
CA ASN A 39 -30.51 9.25 12.51
C ASN A 39 -29.40 9.74 13.45
N ASP A 40 -28.14 9.42 13.12
CA ASP A 40 -26.95 9.80 13.87
C ASP A 40 -25.81 10.14 12.89
N PRO A 41 -25.56 11.43 12.62
CA PRO A 41 -24.52 11.87 11.68
C PRO A 41 -23.10 11.41 12.06
N GLU A 42 -22.82 11.12 13.34
CA GLU A 42 -21.52 10.61 13.78
C GLU A 42 -21.22 9.22 13.22
N GLN A 43 -22.24 8.45 12.80
CA GLN A 43 -22.05 7.14 12.17
C GLN A 43 -21.22 7.20 10.90
N LEU A 44 -21.27 8.30 10.13
CA LEU A 44 -20.45 8.45 8.94
C LEU A 44 -18.97 8.63 9.32
N ALA A 45 -18.69 9.44 10.34
CA ALA A 45 -17.33 9.60 10.86
C ALA A 45 -16.79 8.28 11.42
N ASN A 46 -17.60 7.54 12.18
CA ASN A 46 -17.21 6.22 12.70
C ASN A 46 -16.97 5.20 11.58
N LEU A 47 -17.80 5.21 10.54
CA LEU A 47 -17.62 4.37 9.34
C LEU A 47 -16.30 4.71 8.63
N ILE A 48 -16.01 6.00 8.45
CA ILE A 48 -14.77 6.47 7.84
C ILE A 48 -13.56 6.03 8.69
N ILE A 49 -13.58 6.31 9.99
CA ILE A 49 -12.50 5.91 10.91
C ILE A 49 -12.31 4.39 10.88
N TRP A 50 -13.40 3.63 10.89
CA TRP A 50 -13.32 2.17 10.82
C TRP A 50 -12.76 1.70 9.49
N LEU A 51 -13.19 2.26 8.35
CA LEU A 51 -12.66 1.91 7.03
C LEU A 51 -11.18 2.31 6.90
N GLU A 52 -10.79 3.48 7.37
CA GLU A 52 -9.39 3.92 7.37
C GLU A 52 -8.54 3.03 8.28
N THR A 53 -9.06 2.61 9.43
CA THR A 53 -8.38 1.66 10.33
C THR A 53 -8.30 0.27 9.71
N TYR A 54 -9.40 -0.23 9.14
CA TYR A 54 -9.51 -1.57 8.54
C TYR A 54 -8.65 -1.69 7.28
N MET A 55 -8.63 -0.64 6.45
CA MET A 55 -7.84 -0.57 5.22
C MET A 55 -6.42 -0.02 5.44
N HIS A 56 -6.09 0.40 6.67
CA HIS A 56 -4.85 1.09 7.03
C HIS A 56 -4.55 2.31 6.14
N TRP A 57 -5.57 3.11 5.84
CA TRP A 57 -5.44 4.37 5.11
C TRP A 57 -5.19 5.53 6.07
N ASN A 58 -4.41 6.52 5.61
CA ASN A 58 -4.23 7.78 6.31
C ASN A 58 -5.00 8.88 5.58
N ASP A 59 -6.08 9.36 6.20
CA ASP A 59 -6.90 10.50 5.75
C ASP A 59 -7.52 10.41 4.34
N LYS A 60 -7.55 9.21 3.73
CA LYS A 60 -8.03 9.01 2.34
C LYS A 60 -9.54 9.24 2.18
N LEU A 61 -10.30 9.08 3.26
CA LEU A 61 -11.74 9.27 3.31
C LEU A 61 -12.12 10.56 4.06
N THR A 62 -11.15 11.43 4.35
CA THR A 62 -11.39 12.69 5.07
C THR A 62 -12.45 13.53 4.37
N ASN A 63 -13.53 13.85 5.08
CA ASN A 63 -14.70 14.58 4.58
C ASN A 63 -15.46 13.90 3.43
N ALA A 64 -15.22 12.62 3.14
CA ALA A 64 -15.94 11.90 2.10
C ALA A 64 -17.42 11.71 2.48
N SER A 65 -18.32 11.98 1.54
CA SER A 65 -19.71 11.54 1.67
C SER A 65 -19.80 10.01 1.63
N LEU A 66 -20.95 9.46 2.04
CA LEU A 66 -21.18 8.01 1.96
C LEU A 66 -21.02 7.48 0.52
N ASP A 67 -21.50 8.23 -0.48
CA ASP A 67 -21.39 7.84 -1.89
C ASP A 67 -19.95 7.89 -2.39
N GLU A 68 -19.18 8.90 -1.99
CA GLU A 68 -17.74 8.99 -2.30
C GLU A 68 -16.96 7.88 -1.61
N THR A 69 -17.30 7.57 -0.36
CA THR A 69 -16.73 6.44 0.39
C THR A 69 -16.91 5.15 -0.40
N PHE A 70 -18.13 4.84 -0.84
CA PHE A 70 -18.39 3.66 -1.66
C PHE A 70 -17.68 3.67 -3.01
N LYS A 71 -17.47 4.83 -3.65
CA LYS A 71 -16.66 4.92 -4.89
C LYS A 71 -15.20 4.58 -4.61
N ILE A 72 -14.65 5.05 -3.50
CA ILE A 72 -13.26 4.82 -3.10
C ILE A 72 -13.04 3.36 -2.71
N ILE A 73 -13.99 2.73 -2.00
CA ILE A 73 -13.89 1.32 -1.60
C ILE A 73 -14.35 0.33 -2.68
N HIS A 74 -14.97 0.80 -3.78
CA HIS A 74 -15.47 -0.06 -4.85
C HIS A 74 -14.45 -1.07 -5.41
N PRO A 75 -13.15 -0.72 -5.59
CA PRO A 75 -12.15 -1.67 -6.09
C PRO A 75 -11.81 -2.82 -5.13
N PHE A 76 -12.28 -2.78 -3.87
CA PHE A 76 -11.89 -3.70 -2.80
C PHE A 76 -12.97 -4.73 -2.48
N TYR A 77 -14.05 -4.78 -3.25
CA TYR A 77 -15.07 -5.82 -3.15
C TYR A 77 -15.75 -6.02 -4.50
N ASP A 78 -16.25 -7.23 -4.74
CA ASP A 78 -17.18 -7.52 -5.82
C ASP A 78 -18.25 -8.53 -5.36
N PHE A 79 -19.02 -9.07 -6.32
CA PHE A 79 -20.07 -10.04 -5.99
C PHE A 79 -19.51 -11.44 -5.68
N ILE A 80 -18.23 -11.71 -5.94
CA ILE A 80 -17.56 -12.96 -5.57
C ILE A 80 -16.84 -12.79 -4.23
N ASP A 81 -16.01 -11.76 -4.09
CA ASP A 81 -15.34 -11.40 -2.83
C ASP A 81 -16.02 -10.18 -2.21
N CYS A 82 -16.91 -10.45 -1.25
CA CYS A 82 -17.68 -9.45 -0.53
C CYS A 82 -17.27 -9.29 0.94
N SER A 83 -16.11 -9.81 1.32
CA SER A 83 -15.59 -9.83 2.71
C SER A 83 -15.63 -8.45 3.38
N LEU A 84 -15.13 -7.42 2.71
CA LEU A 84 -15.19 -6.03 3.19
C LEU A 84 -16.62 -5.57 3.51
N ILE A 85 -17.59 -5.92 2.66
CA ILE A 85 -19.00 -5.53 2.85
C ILE A 85 -19.63 -6.29 4.01
N VAL A 86 -19.28 -7.57 4.18
CA VAL A 86 -19.72 -8.39 5.31
C VAL A 86 -19.20 -7.78 6.61
N ASP A 87 -17.88 -7.60 6.74
CA ASP A 87 -17.25 -7.08 7.95
C ASP A 87 -17.78 -5.69 8.33
N MET A 88 -17.91 -4.81 7.34
CA MET A 88 -18.49 -3.48 7.55
C MET A 88 -19.96 -3.59 8.03
N SER A 89 -20.73 -4.52 7.47
CA SER A 89 -22.12 -4.71 7.86
C SER A 89 -22.25 -5.33 9.25
N GLU A 90 -21.34 -6.19 9.66
CA GLU A 90 -21.29 -6.72 11.03
C GLU A 90 -21.12 -5.62 12.07
N VAL A 91 -20.27 -4.64 11.78
CA VAL A 91 -20.00 -3.52 12.68
C VAL A 91 -21.14 -2.51 12.69
N PHE A 92 -21.58 -2.09 11.50
CA PHE A 92 -22.49 -0.94 11.38
C PHE A 92 -23.96 -1.33 11.22
N LEU A 93 -24.27 -2.56 10.80
CA LEU A 93 -25.63 -2.96 10.43
C LEU A 93 -26.14 -4.21 11.16
N GLN A 94 -25.52 -4.61 12.27
CA GLN A 94 -25.91 -5.80 13.04
C GLN A 94 -27.42 -5.84 13.39
N ASP A 95 -27.98 -4.71 13.79
CA ASP A 95 -29.39 -4.57 14.15
C ASP A 95 -30.32 -4.25 12.96
N PHE A 96 -29.75 -4.02 11.78
CA PHE A 96 -30.52 -3.60 10.62
C PHE A 96 -31.30 -4.77 10.02
N LYS A 97 -32.61 -4.57 9.88
CA LYS A 97 -33.53 -5.55 9.29
C LYS A 97 -34.26 -4.95 8.11
N PHE A 98 -34.43 -5.74 7.06
CA PHE A 98 -35.07 -5.32 5.82
C PHE A 98 -36.16 -6.30 5.35
N GLY A 99 -37.02 -5.82 4.45
CA GLY A 99 -38.14 -6.59 3.90
C GLY A 99 -39.29 -6.81 4.89
N VAL A 100 -40.38 -7.40 4.37
CA VAL A 100 -41.60 -7.67 5.15
C VAL A 100 -41.36 -8.71 6.26
N SER A 101 -40.42 -9.63 6.02
CA SER A 101 -40.01 -10.69 6.94
C SER A 101 -38.98 -10.24 7.99
N LYS A 102 -38.52 -8.98 7.97
CA LYS A 102 -37.49 -8.44 8.88
C LYS A 102 -36.22 -9.29 8.93
N LEU A 103 -35.67 -9.63 7.76
CA LEU A 103 -34.41 -10.38 7.63
C LEU A 103 -33.23 -9.50 8.09
N SER A 104 -32.24 -10.10 8.77
CA SER A 104 -30.99 -9.43 9.11
C SER A 104 -30.10 -9.32 7.89
N ILE A 105 -29.62 -8.11 7.56
CA ILE A 105 -28.71 -7.92 6.41
C ILE A 105 -27.40 -8.68 6.59
N VAL A 106 -26.88 -8.72 7.81
CA VAL A 106 -25.64 -9.43 8.14
C VAL A 106 -25.79 -10.93 7.92
N SER A 107 -26.88 -11.52 8.42
CA SER A 107 -27.12 -12.96 8.24
C SER A 107 -27.30 -13.35 6.77
N GLU A 108 -27.93 -12.49 5.96
CA GLU A 108 -28.09 -12.75 4.54
C GLU A 108 -26.78 -12.55 3.76
N LEU A 109 -25.94 -11.57 4.14
CA LEU A 109 -24.60 -11.40 3.57
C LEU A 109 -23.66 -12.57 3.89
N LEU A 110 -23.70 -13.10 5.11
CA LEU A 110 -22.89 -14.26 5.48
C LEU A 110 -23.29 -15.52 4.70
N LYS A 111 -24.60 -15.77 4.54
CA LYS A 111 -25.11 -16.86 3.69
C LYS A 111 -24.71 -16.65 2.23
N TYR A 112 -24.76 -15.41 1.75
CA TYR A 112 -24.33 -15.07 0.41
C TYR A 112 -22.84 -15.36 0.20
N GLN A 113 -22.00 -14.98 1.15
CA GLN A 113 -20.56 -15.23 1.11
C GLN A 113 -20.25 -16.74 1.05
N GLU A 114 -20.87 -17.55 1.91
CA GLU A 114 -20.73 -19.01 1.89
C GLU A 114 -21.14 -19.59 0.52
N LYS A 115 -22.25 -19.11 -0.04
CA LYS A 115 -22.72 -19.52 -1.38
C LYS A 115 -21.76 -19.12 -2.51
N ALA A 116 -21.14 -17.93 -2.42
CA ALA A 116 -20.15 -17.47 -3.39
C ALA A 116 -18.87 -18.32 -3.30
N ASP A 117 -18.40 -18.60 -2.08
CA ASP A 117 -17.25 -19.47 -1.82
C ASP A 117 -17.48 -20.89 -2.34
N ASP A 118 -18.65 -21.46 -2.05
CA ASP A 118 -19.05 -22.79 -2.53
C ASP A 118 -19.00 -22.89 -4.06
N LEU A 119 -19.46 -21.84 -4.77
CA LEU A 119 -19.36 -21.79 -6.22
C LEU A 119 -17.89 -21.77 -6.67
N CYS A 120 -17.07 -20.90 -6.08
CA CYS A 120 -15.65 -20.73 -6.42
C CYS A 120 -14.85 -22.02 -6.21
N PHE A 121 -15.16 -22.80 -5.18
CA PHE A 121 -14.47 -24.06 -4.88
C PHE A 121 -15.16 -25.31 -5.44
N SER A 122 -16.30 -25.13 -6.13
CA SER A 122 -17.08 -26.22 -6.69
C SER A 122 -16.28 -27.08 -7.66
N THR A 123 -16.59 -28.38 -7.69
CA THR A 123 -16.01 -29.31 -8.65
C THR A 123 -16.29 -28.87 -10.08
N ARG A 124 -17.47 -28.30 -10.35
CA ARG A 124 -17.87 -27.78 -11.67
C ARG A 124 -17.02 -26.61 -12.12
N VAL A 125 -16.76 -25.60 -11.28
CA VAL A 125 -15.85 -24.49 -11.63
C VAL A 125 -14.43 -24.99 -11.86
N LYS A 126 -13.95 -25.97 -11.08
CA LYS A 126 -12.66 -26.63 -11.31
C LYS A 126 -12.60 -27.36 -12.66
N HIS A 127 -13.68 -28.06 -13.02
CA HIS A 127 -13.80 -28.77 -14.29
C HIS A 127 -13.95 -27.81 -15.47
N LEU A 128 -14.73 -26.74 -15.36
CA LEU A 128 -14.85 -25.68 -16.35
C LEU A 128 -13.49 -25.00 -16.56
N ASN A 129 -12.79 -24.62 -15.50
CA ASN A 129 -11.44 -24.06 -15.61
C ASN A 129 -10.49 -25.01 -16.35
N LYS A 130 -10.59 -26.32 -16.08
CA LYS A 130 -9.82 -27.34 -16.79
C LYS A 130 -10.24 -27.49 -18.25
N ALA A 131 -11.54 -27.44 -18.57
CA ALA A 131 -12.08 -27.55 -19.92
C ALA A 131 -11.76 -26.31 -20.76
N LEU A 132 -11.94 -25.10 -20.21
CA LEU A 132 -11.51 -23.84 -20.82
C LEU A 132 -10.01 -23.86 -21.09
N LYS A 133 -9.20 -24.37 -20.16
CA LYS A 133 -7.75 -24.53 -20.38
C LYS A 133 -7.45 -25.41 -21.58
N THR A 134 -8.19 -26.50 -21.78
CA THR A 134 -8.02 -27.42 -22.92
C THR A 134 -8.60 -26.89 -24.24
N ILE A 135 -9.76 -26.21 -24.23
CA ILE A 135 -10.43 -25.67 -25.42
C ILE A 135 -9.67 -24.45 -25.98
N TYR A 136 -9.25 -23.58 -25.06
CA TYR A 136 -8.47 -22.42 -25.41
C TYR A 136 -6.97 -22.73 -25.49
N GLU A 137 -6.48 -23.94 -25.18
CA GLU A 137 -5.08 -24.33 -25.46
C GLU A 137 -4.73 -24.19 -26.95
N GLU A 138 -5.70 -24.42 -27.85
CA GLU A 138 -5.54 -24.26 -29.31
C GLU A 138 -5.92 -22.86 -29.84
N HIS A 139 -6.70 -22.08 -29.07
CA HIS A 139 -7.28 -20.77 -29.49
C HIS A 139 -6.79 -19.56 -28.69
N MET A 140 -6.13 -19.76 -27.55
CA MET A 140 -5.27 -18.74 -26.96
C MET A 140 -4.21 -18.49 -28.01
N GLN A 141 -4.04 -17.23 -28.44
CA GLN A 141 -2.80 -16.83 -29.07
C GLN A 141 -1.70 -17.30 -28.14
N ASP A 142 -1.04 -18.37 -28.58
CA ASP A 142 0.12 -18.99 -27.99
C ASP A 142 0.60 -18.25 -26.74
N ILE A 143 0.26 -18.75 -25.54
CA ILE A 143 0.69 -18.13 -24.28
C ILE A 143 2.24 -18.08 -24.25
N SER A 144 2.93 -18.89 -25.08
CA SER A 144 4.38 -18.78 -25.28
C SER A 144 4.83 -17.51 -26.03
N LYS A 145 3.93 -16.83 -26.74
CA LYS A 145 4.16 -15.52 -27.38
C LYS A 145 3.75 -14.35 -26.50
N MET A 146 2.85 -14.55 -25.53
CA MET A 146 2.52 -13.51 -24.55
C MET A 146 3.72 -13.30 -23.62
N PRO A 147 4.13 -12.06 -23.35
CA PRO A 147 5.20 -11.80 -22.41
C PRO A 147 4.83 -12.29 -21.01
N MET A 148 5.48 -13.36 -20.58
CA MET A 148 5.42 -13.91 -19.24
C MET A 148 6.48 -13.21 -18.39
N ILE A 149 6.03 -12.39 -17.43
CA ILE A 149 6.92 -11.83 -16.43
C ILE A 149 7.10 -12.86 -15.31
N SER A 150 8.33 -13.28 -15.05
CA SER A 150 8.71 -14.06 -13.88
C SER A 150 9.60 -13.22 -12.97
N MET A 151 9.09 -12.85 -11.79
CA MET A 151 9.84 -12.09 -10.78
C MET A 151 10.25 -12.99 -9.64
N LYS A 152 11.54 -13.09 -9.34
CA LYS A 152 12.01 -13.77 -8.12
C LYS A 152 12.13 -12.75 -6.99
N LEU A 153 11.26 -12.86 -5.99
CA LEU A 153 11.36 -12.03 -4.78
C LEU A 153 12.26 -12.69 -3.74
N HIS A 154 12.93 -11.86 -2.95
CA HIS A 154 13.76 -12.30 -1.83
C HIS A 154 12.93 -12.91 -0.69
N ASN A 155 13.54 -13.77 0.13
CA ASN A 155 12.89 -14.51 1.22
C ASN A 155 12.19 -13.63 2.28
N GLN A 156 12.53 -12.34 2.37
CA GLN A 156 11.87 -11.39 3.28
C GLN A 156 10.40 -11.13 2.90
N TRP A 157 10.01 -11.45 1.66
CA TRP A 157 8.62 -11.41 1.21
C TRP A 157 7.78 -12.61 1.71
N HIS A 158 8.39 -13.63 2.33
CA HIS A 158 7.70 -14.83 2.84
C HIS A 158 6.70 -14.53 3.97
N GLY A 159 6.73 -13.33 4.57
CA GLY A 159 5.76 -12.84 5.55
C GLY A 159 4.80 -11.77 5.04
N SER A 160 4.91 -11.37 3.77
CA SER A 160 4.06 -10.32 3.20
C SER A 160 2.65 -10.84 2.93
N LYS A 161 1.63 -10.11 3.39
CA LYS A 161 0.22 -10.40 3.07
C LYS A 161 -0.03 -10.29 1.56
N ILE A 162 -1.10 -10.91 1.08
CA ILE A 162 -1.55 -10.82 -0.33
C ILE A 162 -1.69 -9.35 -0.79
N SER A 163 -2.08 -8.45 0.12
CA SER A 163 -2.14 -7.00 -0.12
C SER A 163 -0.78 -6.41 -0.55
N GLY A 164 0.32 -6.80 0.09
CA GLY A 164 1.67 -6.33 -0.27
C GLY A 164 2.13 -6.84 -1.64
N LEU A 165 1.75 -8.07 -2.01
CA LEU A 165 2.01 -8.63 -3.34
C LEU A 165 1.13 -7.97 -4.42
N SER A 166 -0.12 -7.65 -4.11
CA SER A 166 -1.02 -6.90 -4.99
C SER A 166 -0.46 -5.50 -5.27
N LEU A 167 0.03 -4.83 -4.22
CA LEU A 167 0.66 -3.51 -4.32
C LEU A 167 1.93 -3.53 -5.18
N LEU A 168 2.75 -4.58 -5.03
CA LEU A 168 3.94 -4.80 -5.86
C LEU A 168 3.59 -4.86 -7.34
N ILE A 169 2.55 -5.63 -7.68
CA ILE A 169 2.07 -5.81 -9.05
C ILE A 169 1.51 -4.49 -9.60
N HIS A 170 0.74 -3.75 -8.79
CA HIS A 170 0.21 -2.44 -9.17
C HIS A 170 1.31 -1.46 -9.56
N ASN A 171 2.40 -1.41 -8.79
CA ASN A 171 3.48 -0.46 -9.01
C ASN A 171 4.47 -0.88 -10.12
N LEU A 172 4.56 -2.17 -10.45
CA LEU A 172 5.48 -2.64 -11.50
C LEU A 172 4.89 -2.66 -12.90
N LEU A 173 3.58 -2.43 -13.05
CA LEU A 173 2.87 -2.61 -14.31
C LEU A 173 2.09 -1.37 -14.79
N PRO A 174 1.90 -1.22 -16.11
CA PRO A 174 1.03 -0.20 -16.67
C PRO A 174 -0.42 -0.32 -16.17
N VAL A 175 -1.01 0.82 -15.82
CA VAL A 175 -2.34 0.95 -15.18
C VAL A 175 -3.47 0.24 -15.94
N GLY A 176 -3.41 0.20 -17.28
CA GLY A 176 -4.46 -0.41 -18.12
C GLY A 176 -4.52 -1.95 -18.08
N HIS A 177 -3.59 -2.61 -17.39
CA HIS A 177 -3.50 -4.08 -17.38
C HIS A 177 -3.83 -4.70 -16.01
N GLN A 178 -4.09 -3.88 -14.98
CA GLN A 178 -4.21 -4.31 -13.58
C GLN A 178 -5.49 -5.13 -13.28
N GLN A 179 -6.59 -4.93 -14.03
CA GLN A 179 -7.92 -5.50 -13.72
C GLN A 179 -8.10 -7.00 -14.04
N SER A 180 -7.22 -7.61 -14.86
CA SER A 180 -7.37 -9.02 -15.31
C SER A 180 -6.34 -9.99 -14.70
N ILE A 181 -5.44 -9.52 -13.83
CA ILE A 181 -4.21 -10.24 -13.44
C ILE A 181 -4.41 -11.20 -12.25
N MET A 182 -5.34 -10.93 -11.32
CA MET A 182 -5.49 -11.76 -10.11
C MET A 182 -5.89 -13.22 -10.39
N LYS A 183 -6.41 -13.54 -11.57
CA LYS A 183 -6.75 -14.92 -11.96
C LYS A 183 -5.56 -15.83 -12.29
N TYR A 184 -4.34 -15.29 -12.44
CA TYR A 184 -3.20 -16.04 -12.99
C TYR A 184 -1.92 -16.00 -12.14
N ILE A 185 -1.96 -15.37 -10.97
CA ILE A 185 -0.80 -15.32 -10.06
C ILE A 185 -0.58 -16.70 -9.43
N THR A 186 0.57 -17.32 -9.72
CA THR A 186 1.02 -18.53 -9.01
C THR A 186 2.16 -18.16 -8.06
N ILE A 187 1.98 -18.36 -6.75
CA ILE A 187 3.03 -18.18 -5.74
C ILE A 187 3.56 -19.56 -5.35
N LEU A 188 4.86 -19.80 -5.52
CA LEU A 188 5.51 -21.04 -5.08
C LEU A 188 6.10 -20.87 -3.68
N SER A 189 5.88 -21.86 -2.81
CA SER A 189 6.45 -21.87 -1.45
C SER A 189 7.98 -21.91 -1.51
N GLY A 190 8.66 -21.01 -0.77
CA GLY A 190 10.13 -20.95 -0.68
C GLY A 190 10.85 -20.18 -1.79
N CYS A 191 10.11 -19.64 -2.77
CA CYS A 191 10.57 -18.69 -3.79
C CYS A 191 9.33 -18.01 -4.34
N ILE A 192 9.09 -16.73 -4.02
CA ILE A 192 7.95 -16.02 -4.62
C ILE A 192 8.35 -15.68 -6.05
N ILE A 193 8.07 -16.62 -6.96
CA ILE A 193 8.12 -16.41 -8.39
C ILE A 193 6.73 -15.96 -8.81
N ILE A 194 6.53 -14.67 -9.05
CA ILE A 194 5.27 -14.18 -9.60
C ILE A 194 5.32 -14.37 -11.12
N LYS A 195 4.45 -15.23 -11.66
CA LYS A 195 4.24 -15.42 -13.10
C LYS A 195 2.93 -14.79 -13.53
N TYR A 196 2.94 -13.94 -14.55
CA TYR A 196 1.70 -13.43 -15.17
C TYR A 196 1.91 -13.03 -16.64
N SER A 197 0.82 -13.13 -17.40
CA SER A 197 0.74 -12.75 -18.81
C SER A 197 0.09 -11.38 -18.95
N VAL A 198 0.74 -10.46 -19.66
CA VAL A 198 0.21 -9.10 -19.87
C VAL A 198 -0.58 -9.05 -21.17
N LEU A 199 -1.88 -8.82 -21.06
CA LEU A 199 -2.78 -8.74 -22.23
C LEU A 199 -2.61 -7.40 -22.95
N GLY A 200 -2.31 -7.43 -24.25
CA GLY A 200 -2.18 -6.23 -25.08
C GLY A 200 -0.81 -5.54 -25.03
N SER A 201 0.22 -6.16 -24.42
CA SER A 201 1.60 -5.67 -24.42
C SER A 201 2.54 -6.63 -25.18
N THR A 202 3.56 -6.08 -25.85
CA THR A 202 4.67 -6.88 -26.43
C THR A 202 5.78 -7.06 -25.39
N ALA A 203 6.62 -8.09 -25.58
CA ALA A 203 7.81 -8.29 -24.73
C ALA A 203 8.75 -7.08 -24.75
N ASP A 204 8.89 -6.41 -25.89
CA ASP A 204 9.76 -5.23 -26.03
C ASP A 204 9.21 -4.01 -25.29
N ASN A 205 7.89 -3.76 -25.36
CA ASN A 205 7.27 -2.66 -24.60
C ASN A 205 7.40 -2.87 -23.09
N LEU A 206 7.31 -4.11 -22.62
CA LEU A 206 7.50 -4.42 -21.21
C LEU A 206 8.97 -4.33 -20.80
N LYS A 207 9.91 -4.73 -21.64
CA LYS A 207 11.35 -4.52 -21.39
C LYS A 207 11.69 -3.04 -21.30
N GLU A 208 11.11 -2.20 -22.17
CA GLU A 208 11.31 -0.75 -22.12
C GLU A 208 10.74 -0.16 -20.83
N TYR A 209 9.47 -0.50 -20.50
CA TYR A 209 8.82 -0.02 -19.28
C TYR A 209 9.54 -0.47 -18.00
N THR A 210 9.86 -1.76 -17.90
CA THR A 210 10.58 -2.33 -16.75
C THR A 210 12.04 -1.88 -16.69
N GLY A 211 12.67 -1.58 -17.84
CA GLY A 211 13.98 -0.95 -17.93
C GLY A 211 14.03 0.39 -17.20
N GLY A 212 12.96 1.19 -17.30
CA GLY A 212 12.79 2.43 -16.54
C GLY A 212 12.64 2.23 -15.03
N LYS A 213 12.34 1.01 -14.58
CA LYS A 213 12.10 0.66 -13.16
C LYS A 213 13.19 -0.20 -12.54
N LEU A 214 14.34 -0.37 -13.18
CA LEU A 214 15.45 -1.18 -12.66
C LEU A 214 15.93 -0.72 -11.28
N GLN A 215 16.06 0.60 -11.09
CA GLN A 215 16.45 1.17 -9.80
C GLN A 215 15.38 0.92 -8.72
N PHE A 216 14.09 1.06 -9.09
CA PHE A 216 12.98 0.75 -8.21
C PHE A 216 12.98 -0.73 -7.79
N MET A 217 13.09 -1.66 -8.74
CA MET A 217 13.14 -3.11 -8.50
C MET A 217 14.27 -3.52 -7.54
N ARG A 218 15.48 -2.96 -7.74
CA ARG A 218 16.62 -3.14 -6.82
C ARG A 218 16.29 -2.68 -5.41
N LEU A 219 15.62 -1.53 -5.31
CA LEU A 219 15.25 -0.91 -4.04
C LEU A 219 14.04 -1.57 -3.35
N ILE A 220 13.47 -2.62 -3.92
CA ILE A 220 12.37 -3.36 -3.27
C ILE A 220 12.64 -4.88 -3.20
N GLY A 221 13.87 -5.30 -3.52
CA GLY A 221 14.32 -6.68 -3.36
C GLY A 221 13.88 -7.62 -4.49
N ILE A 222 13.69 -7.08 -5.69
CA ILE A 222 13.57 -7.86 -6.92
C ILE A 222 14.97 -7.96 -7.54
N PHE A 223 15.55 -9.16 -7.49
CA PHE A 223 16.90 -9.42 -7.98
C PHE A 223 16.91 -10.12 -9.33
N SER A 224 15.79 -10.71 -9.75
CA SER A 224 15.67 -11.19 -11.12
C SER A 224 14.27 -11.03 -11.69
N LEU A 225 14.26 -10.57 -12.93
CA LEU A 225 13.08 -10.36 -13.76
C LEU A 225 13.34 -11.03 -15.11
N TYR A 226 12.47 -11.95 -15.47
CA TYR A 226 12.48 -12.59 -16.79
C TYR A 226 11.22 -12.19 -17.54
N ILE A 227 11.36 -11.92 -18.83
CA ILE A 227 10.23 -11.75 -19.77
C ILE A 227 10.39 -12.82 -20.85
N ASN A 228 9.44 -13.75 -20.94
CA ASN A 228 9.52 -14.91 -21.87
C ASN A 228 10.82 -15.70 -21.72
N ASP A 229 11.18 -16.01 -20.47
CA ASP A 229 12.40 -16.74 -20.12
C ASP A 229 13.71 -16.04 -20.54
N HIS A 230 13.64 -14.80 -21.06
CA HIS A 230 14.79 -13.94 -21.26
C HIS A 230 15.01 -13.06 -20.03
N PRO A 231 16.22 -13.07 -19.43
CA PRO A 231 16.53 -12.19 -18.32
C PRO A 231 16.50 -10.74 -18.80
N VAL A 232 15.59 -9.95 -18.25
CA VAL A 232 15.63 -8.48 -18.35
C VAL A 232 16.67 -7.94 -17.39
N PHE A 233 16.75 -8.57 -16.22
CA PHE A 233 17.66 -8.21 -15.15
C PHE A 233 17.90 -9.41 -14.25
N GLN A 234 19.16 -9.64 -13.88
CA GLN A 234 19.57 -10.70 -12.95
C GLN A 234 20.79 -10.20 -12.17
N GLU A 235 20.63 -10.07 -10.87
CA GLU A 235 21.68 -9.72 -9.91
C GLU A 235 21.84 -10.83 -8.87
N ASP A 236 23.05 -10.91 -8.30
CA ASP A 236 23.32 -11.81 -7.18
C ASP A 236 22.44 -11.41 -5.98
N GLU A 237 21.77 -12.39 -5.38
CA GLU A 237 20.93 -12.16 -4.19
C GLU A 237 21.78 -11.56 -3.07
N ASN A 238 21.45 -10.34 -2.67
CA ASN A 238 22.08 -9.73 -1.51
C ASN A 238 21.52 -10.38 -0.24
N MET A 239 22.27 -11.34 0.32
CA MET A 239 21.89 -12.10 1.52
C MET A 239 21.65 -11.23 2.77
N ASN A 240 22.07 -9.96 2.75
CA ASN A 240 21.83 -8.99 3.83
C ASN A 240 20.68 -8.02 3.53
N PHE A 241 19.89 -8.25 2.47
CA PHE A 241 18.77 -7.40 2.11
C PHE A 241 17.71 -7.36 3.22
N THR A 242 17.37 -6.14 3.64
CA THR A 242 16.24 -5.84 4.53
C THR A 242 15.47 -4.66 3.94
N PHE A 243 14.16 -4.61 4.14
CA PHE A 243 13.36 -3.48 3.64
C PHE A 243 13.81 -2.16 4.27
N GLU A 244 14.25 -2.21 5.53
CA GLU A 244 14.77 -1.06 6.27
C GLU A 244 16.04 -0.48 5.64
N GLN A 245 17.06 -1.31 5.39
CA GLN A 245 18.28 -0.85 4.70
C GLN A 245 17.95 -0.30 3.31
N THR A 246 16.91 -0.83 2.69
CA THR A 246 16.54 -0.44 1.35
C THR A 246 15.75 0.87 1.32
N LEU A 247 14.93 1.12 2.34
CA LEU A 247 14.34 2.43 2.59
C LEU A 247 15.42 3.49 2.77
N LEU A 248 16.45 3.22 3.58
CA LEU A 248 17.58 4.15 3.77
C LEU A 248 18.31 4.45 2.44
N LYS A 249 18.52 3.43 1.58
CA LYS A 249 19.12 3.60 0.26
C LYS A 249 18.22 4.38 -0.70
N ALA A 250 16.93 4.09 -0.73
CA ALA A 250 15.96 4.77 -1.58
C ALA A 250 15.87 6.26 -1.23
N VAL A 251 15.83 6.59 0.07
CA VAL A 251 15.88 7.96 0.57
C VAL A 251 17.18 8.65 0.18
N THR A 252 18.32 8.00 0.39
CA THR A 252 19.63 8.59 0.04
C THR A 252 19.75 8.87 -1.47
N ALA A 253 19.09 8.05 -2.29
CA ALA A 253 19.06 8.20 -3.74
C ALA A 253 17.99 9.18 -4.25
N GLY A 254 17.11 9.71 -3.38
CA GLY A 254 16.01 10.58 -3.78
C GLY A 254 14.93 9.87 -4.61
N ASN A 255 14.76 8.55 -4.45
CA ASN A 255 13.79 7.79 -5.23
C ASN A 255 12.42 7.78 -4.52
N ASN A 256 11.58 8.79 -4.82
CA ASN A 256 10.25 8.96 -4.23
C ASN A 256 9.36 7.72 -4.41
N GLU A 257 9.36 7.12 -5.61
CA GLU A 257 8.53 5.96 -5.94
C GLU A 257 8.88 4.75 -5.05
N ALA A 258 10.17 4.45 -4.88
CA ALA A 258 10.63 3.37 -4.02
C ALA A 258 10.32 3.67 -2.54
N VAL A 259 10.46 4.92 -2.10
CA VAL A 259 10.11 5.32 -0.73
C VAL A 259 8.61 5.12 -0.49
N GLU A 260 7.74 5.66 -1.33
CA GLU A 260 6.28 5.52 -1.17
C GLU A 260 5.85 4.06 -1.14
N PHE A 261 6.42 3.23 -2.04
CA PHE A 261 6.16 1.80 -2.05
C PHE A 261 6.56 1.12 -0.73
N LEU A 262 7.78 1.37 -0.25
CA LEU A 262 8.29 0.76 0.98
C LEU A 262 7.49 1.21 2.22
N LEU A 263 7.01 2.45 2.24
CA LEU A 263 6.17 2.97 3.34
C LEU A 263 4.77 2.35 3.38
N GLN A 264 4.28 1.80 2.26
CA GLN A 264 3.00 1.09 2.21
C GLN A 264 3.11 -0.38 2.65
N LEU A 265 4.33 -0.91 2.85
CA LEU A 265 4.55 -2.26 3.34
C LEU A 265 4.47 -2.29 4.88
N GLU A 266 3.50 -3.01 5.43
CA GLU A 266 3.28 -3.15 6.89
C GLU A 266 4.51 -3.63 7.68
N THR A 267 5.42 -4.35 7.02
CA THR A 267 6.58 -4.98 7.67
C THR A 267 7.76 -4.04 7.89
N VAL A 268 7.75 -2.83 7.32
CA VAL A 268 8.94 -1.96 7.30
C VAL A 268 9.02 -1.11 8.55
N ASN A 269 10.10 -1.25 9.32
CA ASN A 269 10.38 -0.33 10.41
C ASN A 269 10.92 1.01 9.88
N ILE A 270 10.02 1.99 9.73
CA ILE A 270 10.32 3.37 9.25
C ILE A 270 11.38 4.07 10.11
N ASN A 271 11.46 3.71 11.40
CA ASN A 271 12.38 4.31 12.36
C ASN A 271 13.72 3.55 12.48
N HIS A 272 13.99 2.58 11.60
CA HIS A 272 15.27 1.91 11.55
C HIS A 272 16.42 2.90 11.30
N THR A 273 17.57 2.62 11.93
CA THR A 273 18.76 3.46 11.88
C THR A 273 19.91 2.76 11.18
N ASN A 274 20.69 3.50 10.40
CA ASN A 274 21.99 3.01 9.90
C ASN A 274 23.05 2.92 11.01
N GLU A 275 24.29 2.57 10.65
CA GLU A 275 25.43 2.45 11.58
C GLU A 275 25.79 3.76 12.31
N GLU A 276 25.42 4.92 11.75
CA GLU A 276 25.60 6.24 12.38
C GLU A 276 24.45 6.60 13.33
N GLY A 277 23.42 5.75 13.44
CA GLY A 277 22.20 6.04 14.19
C GLY A 277 21.20 6.91 13.40
N LYS A 278 21.44 7.16 12.10
CA LYS A 278 20.55 8.01 11.29
C LYS A 278 19.35 7.24 10.75
N THR A 279 18.17 7.81 10.91
CA THR A 279 16.92 7.31 10.33
C THR A 279 16.74 7.75 8.88
N ALA A 280 15.76 7.16 8.19
CA ALA A 280 15.31 7.61 6.87
C ALA A 280 14.98 9.11 6.86
N LEU A 281 14.25 9.60 7.87
CA LEU A 281 13.88 11.01 7.98
C LEU A 281 15.11 11.93 8.10
N MET A 282 16.12 11.53 8.87
CA MET A 282 17.36 12.28 8.99
C MET A 282 18.13 12.36 7.67
N LEU A 283 18.20 11.25 6.93
CA LEU A 283 18.87 11.21 5.62
C LEU A 283 18.13 12.09 4.59
N ALA A 284 16.80 12.08 4.59
CA ALA A 284 16.00 12.95 3.73
C ALA A 284 16.25 14.44 4.05
N CYS A 285 16.31 14.80 5.34
CA CYS A 285 16.62 16.15 5.79
C CYS A 285 18.06 16.57 5.45
N GLU A 286 19.03 15.64 5.51
CA GLU A 286 20.43 15.90 5.12
C GLU A 286 20.57 16.19 3.63
N ARG A 287 19.72 15.56 2.80
CA ARG A 287 19.73 15.71 1.34
C ARG A 287 18.79 16.79 0.79
N GLY A 288 17.90 17.33 1.61
CA GLY A 288 16.92 18.32 1.19
C GLY A 288 15.78 17.75 0.34
N HIS A 289 15.46 16.46 0.50
CA HIS A 289 14.39 15.81 -0.25
C HIS A 289 13.02 16.10 0.38
N GLU A 290 12.44 17.27 0.08
CA GLU A 290 11.20 17.76 0.70
C GLU A 290 10.04 16.77 0.55
N ASP A 291 9.81 16.22 -0.64
CA ASP A 291 8.73 15.23 -0.89
C ASP A 291 8.90 13.98 -0.03
N ILE A 292 10.14 13.48 0.10
CA ILE A 292 10.45 12.30 0.90
C ILE A 292 10.27 12.59 2.40
N VAL A 293 10.65 13.79 2.85
CA VAL A 293 10.37 14.23 4.22
C VAL A 293 8.86 14.21 4.47
N HIS A 294 8.07 14.80 3.57
CA HIS A 294 6.62 14.79 3.69
C HIS A 294 6.05 13.37 3.76
N SER A 295 6.45 12.47 2.86
CA SER A 295 5.98 11.08 2.84
C SER A 295 6.36 10.31 4.11
N LEU A 296 7.58 10.49 4.62
CA LEU A 296 8.03 9.86 5.87
C LEU A 296 7.27 10.37 7.09
N LEU A 297 7.00 11.68 7.17
CA LEU A 297 6.20 12.27 8.25
C LEU A 297 4.75 11.79 8.18
N SER A 298 4.17 11.74 6.99
CA SER A 298 2.82 11.24 6.74
C SER A 298 2.67 9.76 7.09
N ALA A 299 3.75 8.98 6.98
CA ALA A 299 3.80 7.58 7.40
C ALA A 299 4.14 7.40 8.90
N GLY A 300 4.24 8.48 9.68
CA GLY A 300 4.45 8.42 11.13
C GLY A 300 5.91 8.24 11.57
N ALA A 301 6.89 8.68 10.78
CA ALA A 301 8.29 8.68 11.21
C ALA A 301 8.50 9.49 12.49
N ASN A 302 9.28 8.95 13.44
CA ASN A 302 9.57 9.63 14.69
C ASN A 302 10.61 10.74 14.47
N VAL A 303 10.12 11.98 14.54
CA VAL A 303 10.90 13.22 14.33
C VAL A 303 11.98 13.50 15.39
N ASN A 304 11.90 12.84 16.55
CA ASN A 304 12.70 13.14 17.73
C ASN A 304 13.81 12.12 18.01
N ILE A 305 14.00 11.11 17.15
CA ILE A 305 15.15 10.20 17.25
C ILE A 305 16.45 11.02 17.17
N GLN A 306 17.45 10.59 17.91
CA GLN A 306 18.79 11.18 17.90
C GLN A 306 19.80 10.16 17.35
N ASP A 307 20.66 10.61 16.44
CA ASP A 307 21.77 9.78 15.93
C ASP A 307 22.84 9.55 17.01
N ASN A 308 23.91 8.82 16.68
CA ASN A 308 24.97 8.48 17.63
C ASN A 308 25.71 9.72 18.20
N TYR A 309 25.56 10.89 17.58
CA TYR A 309 26.15 12.16 18.01
C TYR A 309 25.10 13.11 18.60
N GLY A 310 23.86 12.65 18.78
CA GLY A 310 22.76 13.40 19.34
C GLY A 310 22.03 14.30 18.34
N TRP A 311 22.27 14.20 17.04
CA TRP A 311 21.55 15.02 16.05
C TRP A 311 20.13 14.54 15.84
N THR A 312 19.19 15.47 15.80
CA THR A 312 17.81 15.23 15.34
C THR A 312 17.64 15.65 13.88
N ALA A 313 16.54 15.22 13.24
CA ALA A 313 16.16 15.68 11.90
C ALA A 313 16.08 17.23 11.83
N LEU A 314 15.51 17.87 12.86
CA LEU A 314 15.40 19.33 12.94
C LEU A 314 16.77 20.02 12.98
N MET A 315 17.74 19.46 13.70
CA MET A 315 19.10 20.00 13.74
C MET A 315 19.81 19.84 12.39
N ILE A 316 19.62 18.69 11.72
CA ILE A 316 20.19 18.43 10.39
C ILE A 316 19.62 19.40 9.35
N ALA A 317 18.30 19.60 9.32
CA ALA A 317 17.66 20.57 8.43
C ALA A 317 18.12 22.02 8.74
N SER A 318 18.27 22.35 10.03
CA SER A 318 18.79 23.65 10.49
C SER A 318 20.24 23.91 10.04
N LYS A 319 21.10 22.89 10.04
CA LYS A 319 22.49 22.98 9.56
C LYS A 319 22.57 23.30 8.07
N HIS A 320 21.67 22.73 7.27
CA HIS A 320 21.63 22.92 5.81
C HIS A 320 20.72 24.06 5.36
N ASN A 321 20.06 24.73 6.30
CA ASN A 321 19.17 25.85 6.05
C ASN A 321 17.94 25.52 5.17
N PHE A 322 17.39 24.31 5.29
CA PHE A 322 16.21 23.90 4.54
C PHE A 322 14.93 24.36 5.25
N ILE A 323 14.54 25.61 5.02
CA ILE A 323 13.43 26.29 5.71
C ILE A 323 12.11 25.51 5.61
N SER A 324 11.71 25.06 4.42
CA SER A 324 10.49 24.28 4.21
C SER A 324 10.48 23.00 5.04
N ILE A 325 11.60 22.28 5.09
CA ILE A 325 11.76 21.06 5.89
C ILE A 325 11.67 21.36 7.38
N ILE A 326 12.25 22.48 7.83
CA ILE A 326 12.18 22.91 9.23
C ILE A 326 10.73 23.18 9.64
N HIS A 327 9.94 23.84 8.78
CA HIS A 327 8.51 24.03 9.00
C HIS A 327 7.77 22.70 9.09
N MET A 328 7.94 21.80 8.12
CA MET A 328 7.31 20.47 8.12
C MET A 328 7.63 19.68 9.40
N LEU A 329 8.89 19.69 9.84
CA LEU A 329 9.30 18.99 11.06
C LEU A 329 8.65 19.60 12.32
N LEU A 330 8.56 20.93 12.41
CA LEU A 330 7.94 21.60 13.55
C LEU A 330 6.41 21.42 13.57
N GLU A 331 5.76 21.37 12.41
CA GLU A 331 4.35 21.00 12.26
C GLU A 331 4.11 19.56 12.70
N ALA A 332 5.03 18.65 12.36
CA ALA A 332 5.04 17.26 12.84
C ALA A 332 5.56 17.11 14.29
N HIS A 333 5.51 18.17 15.10
CA HIS A 333 5.84 18.17 16.53
C HIS A 333 7.30 17.79 16.87
N ALA A 334 8.27 18.13 16.01
CA ALA A 334 9.68 18.02 16.36
C ALA A 334 9.98 18.87 17.61
N ASN A 335 10.67 18.29 18.58
CA ASN A 335 11.04 18.93 19.83
C ASN A 335 12.28 19.82 19.62
N PRO A 336 12.14 21.16 19.65
CA PRO A 336 13.25 22.07 19.38
C PRO A 336 14.19 22.23 20.59
N HIS A 337 13.85 21.65 21.74
CA HIS A 337 14.64 21.72 22.98
C HIS A 337 15.68 20.61 23.11
N LEU A 338 15.65 19.60 22.22
CA LEU A 338 16.67 18.56 22.18
C LEU A 338 18.05 19.17 21.89
N LYS A 339 19.08 18.50 22.40
CA LYS A 339 20.48 18.94 22.29
C LYS A 339 21.34 17.77 21.85
N LYS A 340 22.30 18.04 20.96
CA LYS A 340 23.27 17.04 20.54
C LYS A 340 24.37 16.85 21.58
N SER A 341 25.26 15.88 21.41
CA SER A 341 26.21 15.45 22.46
C SER A 341 27.15 16.53 22.99
N ASN A 342 27.43 17.61 22.25
CA ASN A 342 28.23 18.76 22.72
C ASN A 342 27.37 19.86 23.41
N GLY A 343 26.07 19.65 23.55
CA GLY A 343 25.12 20.61 24.10
C GLY A 343 24.48 21.53 23.06
N SER A 344 24.90 21.54 21.79
CA SER A 344 24.30 22.43 20.78
C SER A 344 22.83 22.10 20.55
N SER A 345 21.98 23.14 20.51
CA SER A 345 20.57 23.06 20.14
C SER A 345 20.36 23.38 18.66
N ALA A 346 19.16 23.11 18.13
CA ALA A 346 18.77 23.55 16.78
C ALA A 346 18.93 25.08 16.62
N LEU A 347 18.58 25.86 17.66
CA LEU A 347 18.73 27.31 17.67
C LEU A 347 20.20 27.74 17.49
N MET A 348 21.12 27.13 18.23
CA MET A 348 22.56 27.43 18.10
C MET A 348 23.09 27.11 16.71
N ILE A 349 22.65 25.98 16.13
CA ILE A 349 23.07 25.56 14.79
C ILE A 349 22.58 26.57 13.75
N VAL A 350 21.29 26.92 13.76
CA VAL A 350 20.76 27.85 12.75
C VAL A 350 21.29 29.28 12.92
N SER A 351 21.57 29.72 14.15
CA SER A 351 22.23 31.01 14.41
C SER A 351 23.64 31.03 13.82
N TYR A 352 24.40 29.94 13.92
CA TYR A 352 25.73 29.83 13.32
C TYR A 352 25.69 29.92 11.78
N HIS A 353 24.64 29.36 11.17
CA HIS A 353 24.45 29.40 9.71
C HIS A 353 23.72 30.66 9.20
N GLY A 354 23.28 31.55 10.09
CA GLY A 354 22.84 32.91 9.76
C GLY A 354 21.40 33.06 9.25
N ASN A 355 20.47 32.15 9.57
CA ASN A 355 19.07 32.30 9.16
C ASN A 355 18.21 32.95 10.25
N TYR A 356 17.88 34.24 10.04
CA TYR A 356 17.07 35.04 10.95
C TYR A 356 15.64 34.50 11.15
N GLU A 357 14.96 34.12 10.07
CA GLU A 357 13.56 33.65 10.11
C GLU A 357 13.41 32.41 10.99
N VAL A 358 14.29 31.43 10.80
CA VAL A 358 14.24 30.19 11.59
C VAL A 358 14.68 30.43 13.04
N VAL A 359 15.62 31.36 13.28
CA VAL A 359 15.98 31.78 14.64
C VAL A 359 14.77 32.34 15.38
N GLU A 360 14.04 33.26 14.75
CA GLU A 360 12.82 33.84 15.32
C GLU A 360 11.76 32.76 15.56
N LEU A 361 11.56 31.85 14.60
CA LEU A 361 10.65 30.72 14.71
C LEU A 361 10.99 29.82 15.92
N LEU A 362 12.24 29.41 16.09
CA LEU A 362 12.65 28.55 17.21
C LEU A 362 12.53 29.25 18.57
N ILE A 363 12.82 30.56 18.63
CA ILE A 363 12.60 31.37 19.85
C ILE A 363 11.09 31.44 20.17
N SER A 364 10.24 31.60 19.16
CA SER A 364 8.77 31.61 19.35
C SER A 364 8.24 30.29 19.91
N LYS A 365 8.93 29.17 19.65
CA LYS A 365 8.66 27.85 20.22
C LYS A 365 9.24 27.67 21.64
N GLY A 366 9.77 28.73 22.25
CA GLY A 366 10.23 28.74 23.64
C GLY A 366 11.66 28.20 23.84
N VAL A 367 12.47 28.05 22.79
CA VAL A 367 13.86 27.61 22.95
C VAL A 367 14.65 28.68 23.70
N ASN A 368 15.35 28.27 24.77
CA ASN A 368 16.14 29.19 25.59
C ASN A 368 17.36 29.71 24.82
N TYR A 369 17.25 30.91 24.27
CA TYR A 369 18.33 31.60 23.54
C TYR A 369 19.51 32.04 24.42
N LYS A 370 19.39 31.97 25.75
CA LYS A 370 20.48 32.25 26.70
C LYS A 370 21.25 30.99 27.12
N TYR A 371 20.82 29.81 26.70
CA TYR A 371 21.52 28.57 27.01
C TYR A 371 22.91 28.57 26.35
N GLN A 372 23.91 28.05 27.06
CA GLN A 372 25.29 27.90 26.59
C GLN A 372 25.62 26.43 26.42
N GLN A 373 26.42 26.09 25.40
CA GLN A 373 26.83 24.72 25.16
C GLN A 373 28.05 24.39 26.04
N LYS A 374 28.66 23.21 25.89
CA LYS A 374 29.69 22.75 26.83
C LYS A 374 30.96 23.62 26.91
N ASP A 375 31.26 24.41 25.88
CA ASP A 375 32.44 25.28 25.80
C ASP A 375 32.19 26.75 26.20
N GLY A 376 30.96 27.07 26.66
CA GLY A 376 30.52 28.43 26.99
C GLY A 376 29.56 28.98 25.96
#